data_AF-A0A661MV32-F1
#
_entry.id   AF-A0A661MV32-F1
#
_cell.length_a   1.000
_cell.length_b   1.000
_cell.length_c   1.000
_cell.angle_alpha   90.00
_cell.angle_beta   90.00
_cell.angle_gamma   90.00
#
_symmetry.space_group_name_H-M   'P 1'
#
loop_
_entity.id
_entity.type
_entity.pdbx_description
1 polymer ?
#
loop_
_entity_poly.entity_id
_entity_poly.type
_entity_poly.pdbx_seq_one_letter_code
_entity_poly.pdbx_strand_id
1 'polypeptide(L)'
;MCRMPPADGAHQGRLSAQPAEEGAAPERETERAERRPASDRRPRARGTLAINTRPWSKVYIGRRSIGTTPVEADVSAGRLRLELVDPEGRVFFRTVTVPAGGREQTSFDLR
;
A
#
# COMPACT_ATOMS: atom_id res chain seq x y z
N MET A 1 29.90 -73.58 4.79
CA MET A 1 31.24 -73.32 4.22
C MET A 1 31.05 -72.61 2.89
N CYS A 2 31.77 -71.51 2.68
CA CYS A 2 31.74 -70.64 1.51
C CYS A 2 32.13 -71.37 0.21
N ARG A 3 31.50 -71.03 -0.93
CA ARG A 3 32.17 -70.34 -2.05
C ARG A 3 31.18 -69.91 -3.15
N MET A 4 31.24 -68.61 -3.47
CA MET A 4 30.89 -67.96 -4.75
C MET A 4 31.58 -68.64 -5.96
N PRO A 5 31.24 -68.38 -7.26
CA PRO A 5 30.51 -67.21 -7.81
C PRO A 5 29.46 -67.54 -8.91
N PRO A 6 28.75 -66.53 -9.44
CA PRO A 6 28.43 -66.51 -10.87
C PRO A 6 28.97 -65.26 -11.58
N ALA A 7 29.61 -65.50 -12.74
CA ALA A 7 29.97 -64.53 -13.77
C ALA A 7 28.71 -64.19 -14.60
N ASP A 8 28.37 -62.90 -14.72
CA ASP A 8 28.59 -62.05 -15.90
C ASP A 8 27.61 -62.34 -17.06
N GLY A 9 26.75 -61.37 -17.35
CA GLY A 9 25.71 -61.49 -18.37
C GLY A 9 24.84 -60.23 -18.48
N ALA A 10 25.47 -59.12 -18.82
CA ALA A 10 24.85 -57.82 -19.05
C ALA A 10 24.02 -57.79 -20.33
N HIS A 11 22.77 -57.31 -20.27
CA HIS A 11 22.18 -56.54 -21.37
C HIS A 11 21.47 -55.31 -20.83
N GLN A 12 22.13 -54.18 -21.09
CA GLN A 12 21.77 -52.86 -20.62
C GLN A 12 20.54 -52.32 -21.34
N GLY A 13 19.59 -51.87 -20.52
CA GLY A 13 18.48 -51.04 -20.94
C GLY A 13 18.99 -49.68 -21.37
N ARG A 14 18.80 -49.39 -22.66
CA ARG A 14 18.50 -48.09 -23.26
C ARG A 14 18.77 -46.86 -22.39
N LEU A 15 19.99 -46.33 -22.57
CA LEU A 15 20.36 -44.94 -22.34
C LEU A 15 19.36 -43.99 -23.02
N SER A 16 18.75 -43.07 -22.25
CA SER A 16 18.43 -41.71 -22.68
C SER A 16 18.16 -40.85 -21.44
N ALA A 17 19.26 -40.24 -20.99
CA ALA A 17 19.37 -38.95 -20.29
C ALA A 17 18.19 -38.45 -19.45
N GLN A 18 18.42 -38.48 -18.14
CA GLN A 18 17.82 -37.56 -17.19
C GLN A 18 18.45 -36.17 -17.39
N PRO A 19 17.68 -35.10 -17.61
CA PRO A 19 18.07 -33.79 -17.14
C PRO A 19 17.62 -33.66 -15.68
N ALA A 20 18.58 -33.91 -14.79
CA ALA A 20 18.54 -33.39 -13.44
C ALA A 20 18.98 -31.91 -13.48
N GLU A 21 18.48 -31.15 -12.51
CA GLU A 21 19.04 -29.86 -12.09
C GLU A 21 18.90 -28.67 -13.07
N GLU A 22 17.67 -28.15 -13.24
CA GLU A 22 17.51 -26.73 -13.54
C GLU A 22 16.61 -26.07 -12.50
N GLY A 23 17.24 -25.32 -11.60
CA GLY A 23 16.61 -24.22 -10.90
C GLY A 23 15.84 -24.57 -9.64
N ALA A 24 16.56 -24.68 -8.53
CA ALA A 24 16.01 -24.32 -7.24
C ALA A 24 15.48 -22.88 -7.27
N ALA A 25 14.16 -22.73 -7.24
CA ALA A 25 13.51 -21.64 -6.53
C ALA A 25 12.10 -22.11 -6.14
N PRO A 26 11.82 -22.31 -4.84
CA PRO A 26 10.44 -22.43 -4.41
C PRO A 26 9.80 -21.05 -4.61
N GLU A 27 9.02 -20.86 -5.67
CA GLU A 27 8.08 -19.74 -5.76
C GLU A 27 6.90 -20.00 -4.80
N ARG A 28 7.24 -20.14 -3.52
CA ARG A 28 6.34 -20.06 -2.37
C ARG A 28 6.33 -18.64 -1.79
N GLU A 29 6.55 -17.64 -2.64
CA GLU A 29 6.64 -16.23 -2.22
C GLU A 29 5.89 -15.29 -3.17
N THR A 30 4.59 -15.52 -3.36
CA THR A 30 3.67 -14.41 -3.69
C THR A 30 2.34 -14.45 -2.92
N GLU A 31 2.13 -15.46 -2.07
CA GLU A 31 0.96 -15.54 -1.18
C GLU A 31 1.00 -14.57 0.03
N ARG A 32 2.02 -13.70 0.15
CA ARG A 32 2.25 -12.85 1.35
C ARG A 32 2.06 -11.34 1.16
N ALA A 33 1.60 -10.85 0.00
CA ALA A 33 1.50 -9.39 -0.22
C ALA A 33 0.07 -8.83 -0.39
N GLU A 34 -0.98 -9.66 -0.28
CA GLU A 34 -2.36 -9.16 -0.41
C GLU A 34 -3.23 -9.31 0.85
N ARG A 35 -2.59 -9.34 2.02
CA ARG A 35 -3.23 -8.76 3.22
C ARG A 35 -3.09 -7.24 3.15
N ARG A 36 -3.72 -6.63 2.14
CA ARG A 36 -4.05 -5.21 2.21
C ARG A 36 -4.76 -5.04 3.55
N PRO A 37 -4.24 -4.25 4.50
CA PRO A 37 -4.96 -4.05 5.74
C PRO A 37 -6.32 -3.53 5.31
N ALA A 38 -7.37 -4.25 5.72
CA ALA A 38 -8.69 -3.68 5.84
C ALA A 38 -8.53 -2.51 6.79
N SER A 39 -8.09 -1.37 6.27
CA SER A 39 -7.79 -0.16 7.04
C SER A 39 -9.10 0.34 7.57
N ASP A 40 -9.45 -0.21 8.73
CA ASP A 40 -10.43 0.27 9.66
C ASP A 40 -11.83 0.39 9.06
N ARG A 41 -12.53 -0.75 8.99
CA ARG A 41 -13.97 -0.82 8.71
C ARG A 41 -14.81 -0.32 9.91
N ARG A 42 -14.28 0.55 10.77
CA ARG A 42 -15.13 1.33 11.66
C ARG A 42 -15.84 2.36 10.78
N PRO A 43 -17.15 2.61 10.96
CA PRO A 43 -17.76 3.77 10.36
C PRO A 43 -17.03 4.98 10.91
N ARG A 44 -16.06 5.50 10.14
CA ARG A 44 -15.40 6.75 10.45
C ARG A 44 -16.52 7.76 10.44
N ALA A 45 -16.90 8.24 11.62
CA ALA A 45 -17.86 9.32 11.73
C ALA A 45 -17.42 10.40 10.73
N ARG A 46 -18.34 10.95 9.96
CA ARG A 46 -18.00 11.95 8.95
C ARG A 46 -18.11 13.34 9.58
N GLY A 47 -17.31 14.26 9.10
CA GLY A 47 -17.42 15.67 9.45
C GLY A 47 -17.13 16.52 8.23
N THR A 48 -17.57 17.77 8.27
CA THR A 48 -17.33 18.74 7.21
C THR A 48 -16.04 19.49 7.52
N LEU A 49 -15.10 19.51 6.59
CA LEU A 49 -13.87 20.28 6.73
C LEU A 49 -13.83 21.38 5.66
N ALA A 50 -13.84 22.63 6.12
CA ALA A 50 -13.70 23.82 5.30
C ALA A 50 -12.27 24.34 5.42
N ILE A 51 -11.55 24.36 4.31
CA ILE A 51 -10.14 24.77 4.28
C ILE A 51 -10.03 26.02 3.43
N ASN A 52 -9.51 27.07 4.05
CA ASN A 52 -9.12 28.29 3.39
C ASN A 52 -7.59 28.39 3.39
N THR A 53 -6.99 28.76 2.27
CA THR A 53 -5.54 29.00 2.21
C THR A 53 -5.26 30.29 1.47
N ARG A 54 -4.21 30.99 1.90
CA ARG A 54 -3.69 32.19 1.24
C ARG A 54 -2.22 31.96 0.90
N PRO A 55 -1.83 31.91 -0.39
CA PRO A 55 -2.68 31.89 -1.59
C PRO A 55 -3.47 30.57 -1.75
N TRP A 56 -4.27 30.44 -2.82
CA TRP A 56 -5.01 29.20 -3.11
C TRP A 56 -4.07 27.99 -3.20
N SER A 57 -4.52 26.81 -2.81
CA SER A 57 -3.67 25.61 -2.75
C SER A 57 -4.48 24.35 -3.04
N LYS A 58 -3.82 23.33 -3.59
CA LYS A 58 -4.41 22.00 -3.77
C LYS A 58 -4.33 21.24 -2.45
N VAL A 59 -5.46 20.74 -1.98
CA VAL A 59 -5.55 19.98 -0.74
C VAL A 59 -5.69 18.50 -1.03
N TYR A 60 -4.87 17.72 -0.34
CA TYR A 60 -4.87 16.27 -0.36
C TYR A 60 -5.04 15.72 1.06
N ILE A 61 -5.77 14.63 1.19
CA ILE A 61 -5.94 13.87 2.43
C ILE A 61 -5.48 12.44 2.16
N GLY A 62 -4.28 12.12 2.63
CA GLY A 62 -3.61 10.87 2.30
C GLY A 62 -3.41 10.76 0.78
N ARG A 63 -4.17 9.87 0.13
CA ARG A 63 -4.10 9.61 -1.32
C ARG A 63 -5.22 10.26 -2.12
N ARG A 64 -6.11 11.03 -1.46
CA ARG A 64 -7.30 11.63 -2.09
C ARG A 64 -7.13 13.13 -2.21
N SER A 65 -7.19 13.66 -3.43
CA SER A 65 -7.34 15.11 -3.65
C SER A 65 -8.74 15.54 -3.27
N ILE A 66 -8.85 16.54 -2.41
CA ILE A 66 -10.13 17.13 -1.99
C ILE A 66 -10.56 18.22 -2.97
N GLY A 67 -9.61 19.06 -3.40
CA GLY A 67 -9.85 20.16 -4.33
C GLY A 67 -8.87 21.31 -4.13
N THR A 68 -9.17 22.43 -4.77
CA THR A 68 -8.40 23.67 -4.63
C THR A 68 -9.12 24.60 -3.67
N THR A 69 -8.40 25.22 -2.74
CA THR A 69 -9.00 26.14 -1.76
C THR A 69 -9.47 27.46 -2.39
N PRO A 70 -10.56 28.07 -1.87
CA PRO A 70 -11.37 27.63 -0.73
C PRO A 70 -12.26 26.43 -1.09
N VAL A 71 -12.17 25.35 -0.32
CA VAL A 71 -12.94 24.11 -0.55
C VAL A 71 -13.58 23.63 0.74
N GLU A 72 -14.79 23.12 0.63
CA GLU A 72 -15.50 22.41 1.68
C GLU A 72 -15.67 20.97 1.24
N ALA A 73 -15.33 20.01 2.11
CA ALA A 73 -15.50 18.61 1.79
C ALA A 73 -15.83 17.75 3.01
N ASP A 74 -16.58 16.69 2.76
CA ASP A 74 -16.86 15.65 3.74
C ASP A 74 -15.65 14.74 3.91
N VAL A 75 -15.10 14.76 5.12
CA VAL A 75 -13.91 14.00 5.49
C VAL A 75 -14.21 13.07 6.67
N SER A 76 -13.31 12.13 6.92
CA SER A 76 -13.41 11.28 8.11
C SER A 76 -13.12 12.11 9.36
N ALA A 77 -14.07 12.19 10.27
CA ALA A 77 -13.86 12.80 11.58
C ALA A 77 -12.74 12.09 12.34
N GLY A 78 -12.05 12.88 13.17
CA GLY A 78 -10.83 12.51 13.85
C GLY A 78 -9.62 13.27 13.31
N ARG A 79 -8.43 12.76 13.65
CA ARG A 79 -7.16 13.36 13.28
C ARG A 79 -6.78 12.99 11.85
N LEU A 80 -6.71 13.97 10.97
CA LEU A 80 -6.39 13.84 9.57
C LEU A 80 -5.10 14.59 9.25
N ARG A 81 -4.23 13.96 8.45
CA ARG A 81 -3.05 14.62 7.87
C ARG A 81 -3.43 15.16 6.50
N LEU A 82 -3.51 16.47 6.40
CA LEU A 82 -3.66 17.24 5.19
C LEU A 82 -2.28 17.48 4.57
N GLU A 83 -2.25 17.43 3.26
CA GLU A 83 -1.14 17.85 2.43
C GLU A 83 -1.66 19.00 1.55
N LEU A 84 -1.07 20.17 1.70
CA LEU A 84 -1.45 21.38 0.98
C LEU A 84 -0.30 21.73 0.02
N VAL A 85 -0.62 21.89 -1.25
CA VAL A 85 0.34 22.22 -2.30
C VAL A 85 0.03 23.60 -2.83
N ASP A 86 0.96 24.53 -2.60
CA ASP A 86 0.91 25.91 -3.07
C ASP A 86 1.06 25.98 -4.61
N PRO A 87 0.65 27.07 -5.29
CA PRO A 87 0.93 27.30 -6.71
C PRO A 87 2.41 27.13 -7.09
N GLU A 88 3.34 27.44 -6.20
CA GLU A 88 4.77 27.26 -6.41
C GLU A 88 5.22 25.78 -6.32
N GLY A 89 4.31 24.85 -6.02
CA GLY A 89 4.60 23.43 -5.82
C GLY A 89 5.15 23.09 -4.43
N ARG A 90 5.17 24.04 -3.50
CA ARG A 90 5.59 23.83 -2.11
C ARG A 90 4.56 22.98 -1.37
N VAL A 91 5.01 21.91 -0.73
CA VAL A 91 4.16 20.95 -0.02
C VAL A 91 4.20 21.21 1.49
N PHE A 92 3.02 21.42 2.08
CA PHE A 92 2.83 21.68 3.51
C PHE A 92 1.97 20.59 4.13
N PHE A 93 2.48 19.93 5.17
CA PHE A 93 1.70 18.97 5.92
C PHE A 93 1.05 19.63 7.13
N ARG A 94 -0.26 19.46 7.30
CA ARG A 94 -1.02 19.96 8.44
C ARG A 94 -1.86 18.86 9.03
N THR A 95 -1.85 18.75 10.35
CA THR A 95 -2.71 17.81 11.05
C THR A 95 -3.90 18.58 11.58
N VAL A 96 -5.11 18.19 11.18
CA VAL A 96 -6.36 18.79 11.66
C VAL A 96 -7.18 17.74 12.37
N THR A 97 -7.95 18.16 13.36
CA THR A 97 -8.89 17.27 14.05
C THR A 97 -10.29 17.72 13.69
N VAL A 98 -11.06 16.86 13.04
CA VAL A 98 -12.43 17.18 12.62
C VAL A 98 -13.41 16.51 13.59
N PRO A 99 -14.36 17.24 14.19
CA PRO A 99 -15.36 16.65 15.07
C PRO A 99 -16.34 15.77 14.28
N ALA A 100 -16.78 14.68 14.90
CA ALA A 100 -17.79 13.78 14.32
C ALA A 100 -19.14 14.48 14.19
N GLY A 101 -19.69 14.55 12.98
CA GLY A 101 -20.96 15.22 12.67
C GLY A 101 -20.91 16.75 12.73
N GLY A 102 -19.72 17.32 12.98
CA GLY A 102 -19.53 18.76 13.04
C GLY A 102 -18.83 19.32 11.81
N ARG A 103 -18.74 20.65 11.78
CA ARG A 103 -17.97 21.40 10.78
C ARG A 103 -16.72 21.97 11.45
N GLU A 104 -15.57 21.67 10.87
CA GLU A 104 -14.29 22.29 11.21
C GLU A 104 -13.91 23.28 10.11
N GLN A 105 -13.64 24.54 10.46
CA GLN A 105 -13.13 25.53 9.52
C GLN A 105 -11.74 25.95 9.95
N THR A 106 -10.77 25.80 9.03
CA THR A 106 -9.39 26.20 9.26
C THR A 106 -8.87 27.06 8.12
N SER A 107 -8.04 28.02 8.48
CA SER A 107 -7.37 28.90 7.52
C SER A 107 -5.87 28.77 7.70
N PHE A 108 -5.13 28.55 6.61
CA PHE A 108 -3.68 28.52 6.64
C PHE A 108 -3.10 29.65 5.79
N ASP A 109 -2.09 30.33 6.31
CA ASP A 109 -1.25 31.24 5.55
C ASP A 109 0.02 30.49 5.16
N LEU A 110 0.35 30.45 3.87
CA LEU A 110 1.48 29.68 3.32
C LEU A 110 2.66 30.58 2.90
N ARG A 111 2.81 31.74 3.53
CA ARG A 111 3.93 32.68 3.29
C ARG A 111 5.20 32.32 4.04
#